data_AF-A0A101WI94-F1
#
_entry.id   AF-A0A101WI94-F1
#
_cell.length_a   1.000
_cell.length_b   1.000
_cell.length_c   1.000
_cell.angle_alpha   90.00
_cell.angle_beta   90.00
_cell.angle_gamma   90.00
#
_symmetry.space_group_name_H-M   'P 1'
#
loop_
_entity.id
_entity.type
_entity.pdbx_description
1 polymer ?
#
loop_
_entity_poly.entity_id
_entity_poly.type
_entity_poly.pdbx_seq_one_letter_code
_entity_poly.pdbx_strand_id
1 'polypeptide(L)'
;MGDDKKANRNTEGLARTAKESKEASIEGAKKAVAYFKRSKVTKVTAKLFAEKAEISVATIYNNEIIETMFNQVKALKAGTEVTPSLTPTEKKKQETKGRITRLIDQVNELKQDKADLVAQNAALTTEIIGLKSRLKAIQRPVANIENHRNKL
;
A
#
# COMPACT_ATOMS: atom_id res chain seq x y z
N MET A 1 -36.80 23.29 -7.49
CA MET A 1 -35.51 22.72 -7.08
C MET A 1 -34.68 22.54 -8.33
N GLY A 2 -33.87 23.55 -8.68
CA GLY A 2 -32.99 23.52 -9.83
C GLY A 2 -31.56 23.44 -9.35
N ASP A 3 -30.97 22.25 -9.39
CA ASP A 3 -29.53 22.05 -9.22
C ASP A 3 -28.84 22.24 -10.56
N ASP A 4 -28.58 23.49 -10.93
CA ASP A 4 -27.68 23.81 -12.03
C ASP A 4 -26.24 23.46 -11.63
N LYS A 5 -25.82 22.24 -11.97
CA LYS A 5 -24.40 21.88 -12.07
C LYS A 5 -23.75 22.76 -13.15
N LYS A 6 -23.26 23.93 -12.76
CA LYS A 6 -22.33 24.71 -13.59
C LYS A 6 -21.04 23.91 -13.77
N ALA A 7 -20.98 23.10 -14.83
CA ALA A 7 -19.75 22.50 -15.30
C ALA A 7 -18.73 23.61 -15.54
N ASN A 8 -17.63 23.59 -14.79
CA ASN A 8 -16.58 24.60 -14.82
C ASN A 8 -15.76 24.50 -16.12
N ARG A 9 -16.32 25.05 -17.20
CA ARG A 9 -15.72 25.18 -18.54
C ARG A 9 -14.31 25.80 -18.53
N ASN A 10 -13.91 26.46 -17.44
CA ASN A 10 -12.63 27.16 -17.31
C ASN A 10 -11.44 26.23 -17.04
N THR A 11 -11.68 24.94 -16.77
CA THR A 11 -10.60 23.95 -16.51
C THR A 11 -10.35 23.00 -17.69
N GLU A 12 -11.28 22.90 -18.63
CA GLU A 12 -11.19 21.98 -19.76
C GLU A 12 -10.07 22.38 -20.75
N GLY A 13 -9.88 23.68 -20.99
CA GLY A 13 -8.81 24.19 -21.86
C GLY A 13 -7.42 23.86 -21.33
N LEU A 14 -7.19 24.06 -20.02
CA LEU A 14 -5.93 23.72 -19.35
C LEU A 14 -5.67 22.21 -19.35
N ALA A 15 -6.72 21.39 -19.18
CA ALA A 15 -6.60 19.95 -19.24
C ALA A 15 -6.22 19.45 -20.65
N ARG A 16 -6.77 20.07 -21.71
CA ARG A 16 -6.45 19.73 -23.10
C ARG A 16 -5.00 20.06 -23.46
N THR A 17 -4.55 21.29 -23.18
CA THR A 17 -3.16 21.69 -23.46
C THR A 17 -2.15 20.89 -22.66
N ALA A 18 -2.47 20.52 -21.41
CA ALA A 18 -1.64 19.63 -20.60
C ALA A 18 -1.58 18.20 -21.17
N LYS A 19 -2.65 17.71 -21.79
CA LYS A 19 -2.69 16.40 -22.44
C LYS A 19 -1.90 16.42 -23.76
N GLU A 20 -2.13 17.43 -24.60
CA GLU A 20 -1.44 17.61 -25.87
C GLU A 20 0.08 17.75 -25.69
N SER A 21 0.53 18.53 -24.70
CA SER A 21 1.97 18.67 -24.39
C SER A 21 2.59 17.37 -23.86
N LYS A 22 1.84 16.58 -23.09
CA LYS A 22 2.28 15.23 -22.67
C LYS A 22 2.41 14.29 -23.85
N GLU A 23 1.43 14.28 -24.76
CA GLU A 23 1.44 13.45 -25.95
C GLU A 23 2.59 13.83 -26.90
N ALA A 24 2.82 15.12 -27.13
CA ALA A 24 3.94 15.62 -27.92
C ALA A 24 5.30 15.18 -27.33
N SER A 25 5.44 15.24 -26.00
CA SER A 25 6.66 14.78 -25.31
C SER A 25 6.90 13.27 -25.50
N ILE A 26 5.83 12.47 -25.47
CA ILE A 26 5.90 11.02 -25.70
C ILE A 26 6.27 10.73 -27.16
N GLU A 27 5.75 11.51 -28.11
CA GLU A 27 6.09 11.35 -29.52
C GLU A 27 7.57 11.70 -29.79
N GLY A 28 8.07 12.79 -29.20
CA GLY A 28 9.49 13.14 -29.21
C GLY A 28 10.37 12.02 -28.65
N ALA A 29 9.98 11.45 -27.50
CA ALA A 29 10.67 10.30 -26.93
C ALA A 29 10.70 9.07 -27.85
N LYS A 30 9.60 8.77 -28.55
CA LYS A 30 9.55 7.69 -29.55
C LYS A 30 10.51 7.94 -30.72
N LYS A 31 10.61 9.19 -31.20
CA LYS A 31 11.57 9.59 -32.24
C LYS A 31 13.01 9.38 -31.78
N ALA A 32 13.34 9.77 -30.54
CA ALA A 32 14.65 9.52 -29.95
C ALA A 32 14.96 8.02 -29.87
N VAL A 33 14.03 7.19 -29.40
CA VAL A 33 14.19 5.73 -29.38
C VAL A 33 14.51 5.18 -30.77
N ALA A 34 13.78 5.62 -31.80
CA ALA A 34 14.02 5.19 -33.18
C ALA A 34 15.40 5.62 -33.69
N TYR A 35 15.83 6.85 -33.36
CA TYR A 35 17.17 7.34 -33.67
C TYR A 35 18.24 6.47 -33.02
N PHE A 36 18.16 6.22 -31.71
CA PHE A 36 19.18 5.44 -31.02
C PHE A 36 19.22 4.00 -31.50
N LYS A 37 18.07 3.37 -31.81
CA LYS A 37 18.06 2.01 -32.40
C LYS A 37 18.91 1.89 -33.65
N ARG A 38 18.91 2.91 -34.52
CA ARG A 38 19.67 2.93 -35.78
C ARG A 38 21.08 3.51 -35.65
N SER A 39 21.32 4.28 -34.58
CA SER A 39 22.58 4.98 -34.35
C SER A 39 23.69 4.05 -33.86
N LYS A 40 24.95 4.40 -34.17
CA LYS A 40 26.16 3.75 -33.66
C LYS A 40 26.56 4.21 -32.25
N VAL A 41 25.78 5.09 -31.61
CA VAL A 41 26.03 5.57 -30.25
C VAL A 41 25.97 4.40 -29.26
N THR A 42 27.06 4.19 -28.51
CA THR A 42 27.23 3.13 -27.52
C THR A 42 26.81 3.53 -26.10
N LYS A 43 26.84 4.84 -25.79
CA LYS A 43 26.46 5.36 -24.47
C LYS A 43 25.42 6.46 -24.61
N VAL A 44 24.23 6.21 -24.07
CA VAL A 44 23.11 7.16 -24.10
C VAL A 44 23.00 7.83 -22.75
N THR A 45 23.17 9.17 -22.73
CA THR A 45 23.00 10.01 -21.54
C THR A 45 21.63 10.70 -21.58
N ALA A 46 21.12 11.13 -20.42
CA ALA A 46 19.83 11.81 -20.35
C ALA A 46 19.81 13.10 -21.18
N LYS A 47 20.92 13.85 -21.19
CA LYS A 47 21.09 15.06 -22.03
C LYS A 47 20.98 14.74 -23.52
N LEU A 48 21.69 13.71 -23.98
CA LEU A 48 21.67 13.32 -25.39
C LEU A 48 20.30 12.78 -25.81
N PHE A 49 19.63 12.04 -24.93
CA PHE A 49 18.27 11.55 -25.19
C PHE A 49 17.26 12.70 -25.25
N ALA A 50 17.32 13.64 -24.30
CA ALA A 50 16.49 14.83 -24.24
C ALA A 50 16.63 15.68 -25.51
N GLU A 51 17.85 15.89 -25.98
CA GLU A 51 18.14 16.63 -27.21
C GLU A 51 17.50 15.97 -28.44
N LYS A 52 17.59 14.64 -28.57
CA LYS A 52 16.99 13.90 -29.70
C LYS A 52 15.47 13.75 -29.59
N ALA A 53 14.93 13.90 -28.39
CA ALA A 53 13.50 13.87 -28.15
C ALA A 53 12.87 15.27 -28.17
N GLU A 54 13.66 16.34 -28.31
CA GLU A 54 13.20 17.74 -28.24
C GLU A 54 12.42 18.05 -26.94
N ILE A 55 12.83 17.42 -25.84
CA ILE A 55 12.24 17.62 -24.52
C ILE A 55 13.30 18.07 -23.52
N SER A 56 12.87 18.60 -22.38
CA SER A 56 13.78 18.87 -21.27
C SER A 56 14.23 17.57 -20.59
N VAL A 57 15.40 17.58 -19.96
CA VAL A 57 15.86 16.46 -19.12
C VAL A 57 14.87 16.19 -17.98
N ALA A 58 14.25 17.23 -17.41
CA ALA A 58 13.23 17.07 -16.37
C ALA A 58 12.00 16.31 -16.89
N THR A 59 11.60 16.54 -18.15
CA THR A 59 10.47 15.84 -18.78
C THR A 59 10.70 14.32 -18.85
N ILE A 60 11.95 13.87 -18.97
CA ILE A 60 12.28 12.44 -18.94
C ILE A 60 11.86 11.83 -17.60
N TYR A 61 12.21 12.47 -16.48
CA TYR A 61 11.97 11.94 -15.14
C TYR A 61 10.58 12.26 -14.58
N ASN A 62 9.92 13.30 -15.10
CA ASN A 62 8.57 13.67 -14.69
C ASN A 62 7.48 12.84 -15.42
N ASN A 63 7.85 12.09 -16.46
CA ASN A 63 6.94 11.25 -17.23
C ASN A 63 7.45 9.81 -17.28
N GLU A 64 6.76 8.91 -16.55
CA GLU A 64 7.14 7.50 -16.40
C GLU A 64 7.32 6.76 -17.73
N ILE A 65 6.51 7.11 -18.74
CA ILE A 65 6.58 6.49 -20.08
C ILE A 65 7.91 6.85 -20.76
N ILE A 66 8.32 8.11 -20.65
CA ILE A 66 9.54 8.63 -21.28
C ILE A 66 10.78 8.11 -20.52
N GLU A 67 10.72 8.08 -19.20
CA GLU A 67 11.79 7.51 -18.37
C GLU A 67 12.06 6.04 -18.74
N THR A 68 10.99 5.26 -18.89
CA THR A 68 11.09 3.85 -19.29
C THR A 68 11.73 3.70 -20.67
N MET A 69 11.31 4.52 -21.65
CA MET A 69 11.92 4.53 -22.99
C MET A 69 13.41 4.88 -22.95
N PHE A 70 13.79 5.88 -22.15
CA PHE A 70 15.20 6.27 -21.97
C PHE A 70 16.03 5.12 -21.36
N ASN A 71 15.55 4.51 -20.28
CA ASN A 71 16.25 3.42 -19.60
C ASN A 71 16.40 2.18 -20.50
N GLN A 72 15.38 1.83 -21.29
CA GLN A 72 15.46 0.75 -22.28
C GLN A 72 16.54 1.04 -23.33
N VAL A 73 16.55 2.24 -23.90
CA VAL A 73 17.56 2.63 -24.89
C VAL A 73 18.97 2.61 -24.28
N LYS A 74 19.12 3.09 -23.04
CA LYS A 74 20.41 3.08 -22.33
C LYS A 74 20.93 1.66 -22.10
N ALA A 75 20.07 0.75 -21.66
CA ALA A 75 20.43 -0.66 -21.43
C ALA A 75 20.77 -1.38 -22.74
N LEU A 76 19.95 -1.20 -23.79
CA LEU A 76 20.19 -1.76 -25.12
C LEU A 76 21.54 -1.33 -25.71
N LYS A 77 21.95 -0.08 -25.49
CA LYS A 77 23.25 0.43 -25.98
C LYS A 77 24.44 0.03 -25.13
N ALA A 78 24.24 -0.13 -23.83
CA ALA A 78 25.27 -0.59 -22.90
C ALA A 78 25.57 -2.10 -23.01
N GLY A 79 24.83 -2.84 -23.84
CA GLY A 79 24.99 -4.30 -23.96
C GLY A 79 24.59 -5.06 -22.69
N THR A 80 23.87 -4.40 -21.77
CA THR A 80 23.41 -5.00 -20.53
C THR A 80 22.01 -5.57 -20.79
N GLU A 81 21.82 -6.86 -20.52
CA GLU A 81 20.49 -7.46 -20.55
C GLU A 81 19.53 -6.59 -19.72
N VAL A 82 18.41 -6.24 -20.33
CA VAL A 82 17.35 -5.49 -19.66
C VAL A 82 16.68 -6.45 -18.68
N THR A 83 17.29 -6.69 -17.51
CA THR A 83 16.48 -7.06 -16.36
C THR A 83 15.49 -5.91 -16.20
N PRO A 84 14.17 -6.17 -16.17
CA PRO A 84 13.21 -5.13 -15.86
C PRO A 84 13.50 -4.69 -14.43
N SER A 85 14.35 -3.68 -14.29
CA SER A 85 14.59 -3.02 -13.03
C SER A 85 13.26 -2.40 -12.68
N LEU A 86 12.56 -3.01 -11.72
CA LEU A 86 11.33 -2.48 -11.16
C LEU A 86 11.54 -0.99 -10.94
N THR A 87 10.71 -0.20 -11.59
CA THR A 87 10.71 1.26 -11.43
C THR A 87 10.60 1.58 -9.94
N PRO A 88 11.10 2.74 -9.47
CA PRO A 88 10.90 3.16 -8.08
C PRO A 88 9.42 3.08 -7.66
N THR A 89 8.50 3.33 -8.60
CA THR A 89 7.05 3.17 -8.44
C THR A 89 6.62 1.71 -8.23
N GLU A 90 7.17 0.76 -8.99
CA GLU A 90 6.89 -0.68 -8.82
C GLU A 90 7.51 -1.26 -7.55
N LYS A 91 8.72 -0.83 -7.18
CA LYS A 91 9.34 -1.19 -5.88
C LYS A 91 8.47 -0.70 -4.73
N LYS A 92 8.03 0.57 -4.79
CA LYS A 92 7.13 1.14 -3.79
C LYS A 92 5.77 0.43 -3.75
N LYS A 93 5.24 0.01 -4.90
CA LYS A 93 4.00 -0.80 -4.99
C LYS A 93 4.18 -2.18 -4.37
N GLN A 94 5.32 -2.84 -4.60
CA GLN A 94 5.64 -4.15 -4.03
C GLN A 94 5.88 -4.07 -2.52
N GLU A 95 6.59 -3.05 -2.04
CA GLU A 95 6.75 -2.76 -0.61
C GLU A 95 5.41 -2.48 0.06
N THR A 96 4.55 -1.69 -0.59
CA THR A 96 3.19 -1.39 -0.09
C THR A 96 2.36 -2.67 -0.01
N LYS A 97 2.41 -3.53 -1.04
CA LYS A 97 1.74 -4.84 -1.01
C LYS A 97 2.25 -5.72 0.13
N GLY A 98 3.56 -5.82 0.31
CA GLY A 98 4.15 -6.60 1.41
C GLY A 98 3.73 -6.07 2.78
N ARG A 99 3.64 -4.75 2.94
CA ARG A 99 3.14 -4.12 4.17
C ARG A 99 1.66 -4.40 4.40
N ILE A 100 0.83 -4.37 3.35
CA ILE A 100 -0.59 -4.72 3.45
C ILE A 100 -0.77 -6.17 3.89
N THR A 101 -0.04 -7.11 3.30
CA THR A 101 -0.11 -8.53 3.70
C THR A 101 0.25 -8.72 5.17
N ARG A 102 1.36 -8.13 5.64
CA ARG A 102 1.74 -8.20 7.06
C ARG A 102 0.69 -7.61 7.99
N LEU A 103 0.06 -6.50 7.60
CA LEU A 103 -1.03 -5.90 8.39
C LEU A 103 -2.26 -6.80 8.44
N ILE A 104 -2.60 -7.48 7.33
CA ILE A 104 -3.70 -8.45 7.31
C ILE A 104 -3.40 -9.62 8.25
N ASP A 105 -2.18 -10.14 8.22
CA ASP A 105 -1.77 -11.25 9.09
C ASP A 105 -1.85 -10.85 10.58
N GLN A 106 -1.34 -9.66 10.93
CA GLN A 106 -1.46 -9.11 12.29
C GLN A 106 -2.91 -8.92 12.73
N VAL A 107 -3.79 -8.47 11.84
CA VAL A 107 -5.22 -8.33 12.15
C VAL A 107 -5.86 -9.69 12.42
N ASN A 108 -5.46 -10.73 11.69
CA ASN A 108 -5.99 -12.08 11.89
C ASN A 108 -5.50 -12.69 13.21
N GLU A 109 -4.22 -12.52 13.54
CA GLU A 109 -3.63 -12.94 14.82
C GLU A 109 -4.35 -12.26 16.00
N LEU A 110 -4.51 -10.93 15.95
CA LEU A 110 -5.24 -10.18 16.99
C LEU A 110 -6.71 -10.60 17.14
N LYS A 111 -7.37 -11.00 16.05
CA LYS A 111 -8.74 -11.52 16.11
C LYS A 111 -8.79 -12.88 16.82
N GLN A 112 -7.79 -13.72 16.59
CA GLN A 112 -7.68 -15.02 17.21
C GLN A 112 -7.37 -14.88 18.70
N ASP A 113 -6.39 -14.06 19.06
CA ASP A 113 -6.07 -13.74 20.47
C ASP A 113 -7.30 -13.22 21.22
N LYS A 114 -8.08 -12.34 20.58
CA LYS A 114 -9.32 -11.83 21.16
C LYS A 114 -10.34 -12.96 21.40
N ALA A 115 -10.50 -13.89 20.47
CA ALA A 115 -11.42 -15.01 20.63
C ALA A 115 -11.00 -15.91 21.80
N ASP A 116 -9.71 -16.19 21.92
CA ASP A 116 -9.15 -17.01 23.00
C ASP A 116 -9.31 -16.33 24.36
N LEU A 117 -9.05 -15.01 24.45
CA LEU A 117 -9.28 -14.25 25.66
C LEU A 117 -10.75 -14.22 26.08
N VAL A 118 -11.68 -14.12 25.12
CA VAL A 118 -13.12 -14.18 25.40
C VAL A 118 -13.50 -15.56 25.95
N ALA A 119 -12.96 -16.64 25.36
CA ALA A 119 -13.19 -18.00 25.84
C ALA A 119 -12.64 -18.21 27.27
N GLN A 120 -11.42 -17.73 27.53
CA GLN A 120 -10.80 -17.79 28.86
C GLN A 120 -11.63 -17.02 29.90
N ASN A 121 -12.09 -15.81 29.57
CA ASN A 121 -12.95 -15.02 30.46
C ASN A 121 -14.28 -15.72 30.76
N ALA A 122 -14.90 -16.38 29.77
CA ALA A 122 -16.13 -17.13 29.98
C ALA A 122 -15.91 -18.33 30.93
N ALA A 123 -14.80 -19.05 30.77
CA ALA A 123 -14.42 -20.16 31.64
C ALA A 123 -14.20 -19.69 33.09
N LEU A 124 -13.40 -18.64 33.29
CA LEU A 124 -13.14 -18.05 34.61
C LEU A 124 -14.43 -17.53 35.26
N THR A 125 -15.31 -16.90 34.49
CA THR A 125 -16.61 -16.42 34.99
C THR A 125 -17.45 -17.59 35.51
N THR A 126 -17.48 -18.70 34.77
CA THR A 126 -18.21 -19.91 35.16
C THR A 126 -17.64 -20.52 36.43
N GLU A 127 -16.31 -20.59 36.53
CA GLU A 127 -15.61 -21.07 37.72
C GLU A 127 -15.93 -20.21 38.95
N ILE A 128 -15.89 -18.88 38.82
CA ILE A 128 -16.23 -17.95 39.90
C ILE A 128 -17.67 -18.16 40.39
N ILE A 129 -18.63 -18.37 39.48
CA ILE A 129 -20.02 -18.66 39.83
C ILE A 129 -20.11 -19.97 40.62
N GLY A 130 -19.39 -21.01 40.18
CA GLY A 130 -19.32 -22.29 40.88
C GLY A 130 -18.73 -22.16 42.28
N LEU A 131 -17.61 -21.46 42.42
CA LEU A 131 -16.95 -21.21 43.71
C LEU A 131 -17.84 -20.41 44.66
N LYS A 132 -18.49 -19.34 44.19
CA LYS A 132 -19.46 -18.57 44.99
C LYS A 132 -20.63 -19.43 45.48
N SER A 133 -21.12 -20.33 44.63
CA SER A 133 -22.21 -21.24 44.98
C SER A 133 -21.79 -22.24 46.06
N ARG A 134 -20.60 -22.82 45.94
CA ARG A 134 -20.00 -23.71 46.95
C ARG A 134 -19.77 -22.99 48.28
N LEU A 135 -19.23 -21.76 48.24
CA LEU A 135 -19.02 -20.94 49.44
C LEU A 135 -20.34 -20.71 50.19
N LYS A 136 -21.40 -20.33 49.47
CA LYS A 136 -22.73 -20.11 50.07
C LYS A 136 -23.31 -21.39 50.67
N ALA A 137 -23.07 -22.54 50.05
CA ALA A 137 -23.50 -23.84 50.57
C ALA A 137 -22.79 -24.22 51.87
N ILE A 138 -21.53 -23.80 52.05
CA ILE A 138 -20.72 -24.06 53.27
C ILE A 138 -21.01 -23.03 54.37
N GLN A 139 -21.26 -21.77 54.04
CA GLN A 139 -21.54 -20.73 55.04
C GLN A 139 -22.79 -21.01 55.88
N ARG A 140 -23.83 -21.62 55.29
CA ARG A 140 -25.07 -21.98 56.00
C ARG A 140 -24.84 -22.97 57.15
N PRO A 141 -24.20 -24.14 56.94
CA PRO A 141 -23.92 -25.07 58.03
C PRO A 141 -22.94 -24.48 59.05
N VAL A 142 -21.93 -23.70 58.63
CA VAL A 142 -21.00 -23.04 59.58
C VAL A 142 -21.76 -22.11 60.53
N ALA A 143 -22.62 -21.22 60.01
CA ALA A 143 -23.42 -20.32 60.84
C ALA A 143 -24.37 -21.09 61.79
N ASN A 144 -24.92 -22.21 61.34
CA ASN A 144 -25.76 -23.07 62.19
C ASN A 144 -24.96 -23.73 63.32
N ILE A 145 -23.74 -24.20 63.04
CA ILE A 145 -22.84 -24.81 64.03
C ILE A 145 -22.40 -23.77 65.07
N GLU A 146 -22.01 -22.57 64.62
CA GLU A 146 -21.63 -21.45 65.50
C GLU A 146 -22.78 -21.05 66.43
N ASN A 147 -24.00 -20.94 65.90
CA ASN A 147 -25.18 -20.64 66.70
C ASN A 147 -25.54 -21.74 67.70
N HIS A 148 -25.26 -23.01 67.39
CA HIS A 148 -25.50 -24.11 68.33
C HIS A 148 -24.46 -24.14 69.44
N ARG A 149 -23.19 -23.88 69.11
CA ARG A 149 -22.09 -23.77 70.08
C ARG A 149 -22.30 -22.63 71.07
N ASN A 150 -22.81 -21.48 70.65
CA ASN A 150 -23.05 -20.33 71.53
C ASN A 150 -24.25 -20.50 72.48
N LYS A 151 -25.04 -21.57 72.32
CA LYS A 151 -26.22 -21.88 73.16
C LYS A 151 -25.94 -22.95 74.21
N LEU A 152 -24.75 -23.55 74.21
CA LEU A 152 -24.25 -24.50 75.20
C LEU A 152 -23.33 -23.78 76.18
#